data_AF-A0A960EHM1-F1
#
_entry.id   AF-A0A960EHM1-F1
#
_cell.length_a   1.000
_cell.length_b   1.000
_cell.length_c   1.000
_cell.angle_alpha   90.00
_cell.angle_beta   90.00
_cell.angle_gamma   90.00
#
_symmetry.space_group_name_H-M   'P 1'
#
loop_
_entity.id
_entity.type
_entity.pdbx_description
1 polymer ?
#
loop_
_entity_poly.entity_id
_entity_poly.type
_entity_poly.pdbx_seq_one_letter_code
_entity_poly.pdbx_strand_id
1 'polypeptide(L)' 'MAAGSGEPSTPEQRSTMLRRGIGLGLAGAWVVWVWAVDLNDLSAVGERMLAIFGVAVVLWVSEAIPLFATA' A
#
# COMPACT_ATOMS: atom_id res chain seq x y z
N MET A 1 5.03 -39.80 2.91
CA MET A 1 3.84 -38.95 3.08
C MET A 1 4.18 -37.93 4.16
N ALA A 2 4.84 -36.83 3.79
CA ALA A 2 5.35 -35.86 4.74
C ALA A 2 4.22 -34.95 5.21
N ALA A 3 3.98 -34.94 6.52
CA ALA A 3 3.03 -34.06 7.18
C ALA A 3 3.49 -32.61 7.02
N GLY A 4 2.69 -31.80 6.31
CA GLY A 4 2.79 -30.35 6.34
C GLY A 4 2.36 -29.86 7.73
N SER A 5 3.32 -29.69 8.62
CA SER A 5 3.12 -29.08 9.94
C SER A 5 2.94 -27.58 9.78
N GLY A 6 1.69 -27.11 9.90
CA GLY A 6 1.38 -25.70 10.04
C GLY A 6 1.91 -25.19 11.39
N GLU A 7 3.12 -24.62 11.38
CA GLU A 7 3.58 -23.82 12.51
C GLU A 7 2.65 -22.59 12.64
N PRO A 8 2.07 -22.34 13.82
CA PRO A 8 1.25 -21.16 14.02
C PRO A 8 2.13 -19.92 13.87
N SER A 9 1.83 -19.09 12.86
CA SER A 9 2.47 -17.81 12.63
C SER A 9 2.56 -17.01 13.93
N THR A 10 3.77 -16.68 14.37
CA THR A 10 4.01 -15.90 15.59
C THR A 10 3.21 -14.58 15.52
N PRO A 11 2.68 -14.05 16.65
CA PRO A 11 1.86 -12.82 16.64
C PRO A 11 2.52 -11.63 15.92
N GLU A 12 3.85 -11.56 15.99
CA GLU A 12 4.68 -10.58 15.29
C GLU A 12 4.56 -10.72 13.75
N GLN A 13 4.62 -11.94 13.22
CA GLN A 13 4.50 -12.22 11.78
C GLN A 13 3.08 -11.92 11.25
N ARG A 14 2.05 -12.16 12.06
CA ARG A 14 0.68 -11.75 11.70
C ARG A 14 0.55 -10.22 11.68
N SER A 15 1.22 -9.52 12.59
CA SER A 15 1.17 -8.06 12.67
C SER A 15 1.83 -7.38 11.47
N THR A 16 2.94 -7.94 10.96
CA THR A 16 3.63 -7.42 9.77
C THR A 16 2.79 -7.64 8.50
N MET A 17 2.15 -8.82 8.37
CA MET A 17 1.22 -9.09 7.28
C MET A 17 -0.01 -8.19 7.32
N LEU A 18 -0.57 -7.91 8.50
CA LEU A 18 -1.69 -6.98 8.65
C LEU A 18 -1.29 -5.55 8.24
N ARG A 19 -0.16 -5.05 8.74
CA ARG A 19 0.34 -3.70 8.42
C ARG A 19 0.57 -3.55 6.92
N ARG A 20 1.20 -4.55 6.29
CA ARG A 20 1.42 -4.57 4.84
C ARG A 20 0.11 -4.63 4.07
N GLY A 21 -0.85 -5.45 4.50
CA GLY A 21 -2.17 -5.54 3.88
C GLY A 21 -2.95 -4.22 3.96
N ILE A 22 -2.91 -3.54 5.11
CA ILE A 22 -3.56 -2.24 5.30
C ILE A 22 -2.90 -1.18 4.41
N GLY A 23 -1.57 -1.11 4.37
CA GLY A 23 -0.86 -0.13 3.54
C GLY A 23 -1.11 -0.33 2.04
N LEU A 24 -1.12 -1.58 1.57
CA LEU A 24 -1.48 -1.90 0.19
C LEU A 24 -2.95 -1.57 -0.11
N GLY A 25 -3.86 -1.87 0.82
CA GLY A 25 -5.28 -1.54 0.69
C GLY A 25 -5.51 -0.02 0.60
N LEU A 26 -4.84 0.76 1.44
CA LEU A 26 -4.90 2.22 1.41
C LEU A 26 -4.30 2.79 0.12
N ALA A 27 -3.21 2.22 -0.38
CA ALA A 27 -2.61 2.64 -1.65
C ALA A 27 -3.56 2.39 -2.84
N GLY A 28 -4.22 1.22 -2.87
CA GLY A 28 -5.24 0.92 -3.86
C GLY A 28 -6.44 1.88 -3.76
N ALA A 29 -6.93 2.12 -2.55
CA ALA A 29 -8.02 3.06 -2.29
C ALA A 29 -7.68 4.49 -2.75
N TRP A 30 -6.43 4.92 -2.57
CA TRP A 30 -5.96 6.23 -3.03
C TRP A 30 -6.06 6.38 -4.55
N VAL A 31 -5.61 5.38 -5.31
CA VAL A 31 -5.69 5.41 -6.78
C VAL A 31 -7.14 5.49 -7.24
N VAL A 32 -8.02 4.69 -6.64
CA VAL A 32 -9.45 4.70 -6.95
C VAL A 32 -10.06 6.06 -6.64
N TRP A 33 -9.69 6.67 -5.51
CA TRP A 33 -10.16 8.00 -5.15
C TRP A 33 -9.72 9.03 -6.19
N VAL A 34 -8.42 9.13 -6.51
CA VAL A 34 -7.91 10.11 -7.48
C VAL A 34 -8.59 9.97 -8.84
N TRP A 35 -8.96 8.75 -9.24
CA TRP A 35 -9.70 8.51 -10.49
C TRP A 35 -11.20 8.78 -10.39
N ALA A 36 -11.80 8.63 -9.22
CA ALA A 36 -13.25 8.77 -9.03
C ALA A 36 -13.66 10.20 -8.68
N VAL A 37 -12.75 11.00 -8.14
CA VAL A 37 -13.02 12.39 -7.75
C VAL A 37 -12.36 13.32 -8.75
N ASP A 38 -13.18 14.13 -9.41
CA ASP A 38 -12.72 15.22 -10.26
C ASP A 38 -12.07 16.30 -9.38
N LEU A 39 -10.75 16.33 -9.40
CA LEU A 39 -9.96 17.26 -8.62
C LEU A 39 -9.77 18.54 -9.45
N ASN A 40 -10.72 19.47 -9.37
CA ASN A 40 -10.58 20.88 -9.79
C ASN A 40 -9.80 21.09 -11.11
N ASP A 41 -10.25 20.48 -12.20
CA ASP A 41 -9.69 20.68 -13.55
C ASP A 41 -8.17 20.35 -13.61
N LEU A 42 -7.71 19.41 -12.78
CA LEU A 42 -6.33 18.92 -12.87
C LEU A 42 -6.11 18.33 -14.26
N SER A 43 -5.02 18.77 -14.90
CA SER A 43 -4.59 18.13 -16.16
C SER A 43 -4.41 16.62 -15.95
N ALA A 44 -4.65 15.83 -17.00
CA ALA A 44 -4.48 14.38 -16.95
C ALA A 44 -3.07 13.93 -16.49
N VAL A 45 -2.04 14.76 -16.70
CA VAL A 45 -0.69 14.51 -16.19
C VAL A 45 -0.61 14.76 -14.68
N GLY A 46 -1.24 15.83 -14.20
CA GLY A 46 -1.34 16.16 -12.78
C GLY A 46 -2.05 15.08 -11.96
N GLU A 47 -3.18 14.55 -12.46
CA GLU A 47 -3.89 13.45 -11.80
C GLU A 47 -3.01 12.20 -11.66
N ARG A 48 -2.28 11.84 -12.72
CA ARG A 48 -1.35 10.69 -12.71
C ARG A 48 -0.21 10.91 -11.72
N MET A 49 0.38 12.10 -11.69
CA MET A 49 1.42 12.46 -10.74
C MET A 49 0.92 12.40 -9.30
N LEU A 50 -0.28 12.91 -9.03
CA LEU A 50 -0.90 12.85 -7.70
C LEU A 50 -1.22 11.41 -7.27
N ALA A 51 -1.70 10.58 -8.20
CA ALA A 51 -1.94 9.17 -7.94
C ALA A 51 -0.64 8.45 -7.55
N ILE A 52 0.43 8.61 -8.34
CA ILE A 52 1.73 7.98 -8.07
C ILE A 52 2.35 8.52 -6.78
N PHE A 53 2.36 9.84 -6.61
CA PHE A 53 2.95 10.48 -5.44
C PHE A 53 2.22 10.08 -4.15
N GLY A 54 0.90 10.11 -4.14
CA GLY A 54 0.14 9.70 -2.97
C GLY A 54 0.27 8.20 -2.67
N VAL A 55 0.37 7.33 -3.68
CA VAL A 55 0.72 5.92 -3.47
C VAL A 55 2.08 5.80 -2.77
N ALA A 56 3.09 6.53 -3.24
CA ALA A 56 4.41 6.52 -2.61
C ALA A 56 4.34 6.98 -1.14
N VAL A 57 3.61 8.06 -0.85
CA VAL A 57 3.39 8.56 0.52
C VAL A 57 2.67 7.53 1.39
N VAL A 58 1.60 6.91 0.90
CA VAL A 58 0.85 5.91 1.67
C VAL A 58 1.72 4.69 1.99
N LEU A 59 2.45 4.18 1.01
CA LEU A 59 3.34 3.03 1.21
C LEU A 59 4.51 3.37 2.14
N TRP A 60 5.02 4.59 2.07
CA TRP A 60 6.05 5.09 2.97
C TRP A 60 5.55 5.19 4.42
N VAL A 61 4.43 5.89 4.65
CA VAL A 61 3.88 6.12 5.99
C VAL A 61 3.38 4.82 6.63
N SER A 62 2.85 3.90 5.83
CA SER A 62 2.38 2.59 6.32
C SER A 62 3.52 1.58 6.54
N GLU A 63 4.75 1.92 6.13
CA GLU A 63 5.89 0.99 6.06
C GLU A 63 5.55 -0.33 5.35
N ALA A 64 4.57 -0.32 4.43
CA ALA A 64 4.20 -1.51 3.65
C ALA A 64 5.33 -1.92 2.69
N ILE A 65 6.18 -0.97 2.32
CA ILE A 65 7.48 -1.18 1.70
C ILE A 65 8.53 -0.54 2.63
N PRO A 66 9.57 -1.27 3.04
CA PRO A 66 10.62 -0.72 3.89
C PRO A 66 11.28 0.50 3.23
N LEU A 67 11.50 1.56 4.02
CA LEU A 67 12.11 2.82 3.60
C LEU A 67 13.43 2.68 2.83
N PHE A 68 14.24 1.66 3.15
CA PHE A 68 15.48 1.37 2.44
C PHE A 68 15.27 1.01 0.96
N ALA A 69 14.06 0.56 0.58
CA ALA A 69 13.74 0.19 -0.79
C ALA A 69 13.26 1.38 -1.64
N THR A 70 13.04 2.55 -1.03
CA THR A 70 12.60 3.79 -1.70
C THR A 70 13.60 4.95 -1.61
N ALA A 71 14.67 4.81 -0.81
CA ALA A 71 15.70 5.84 -0.58
C ALA A 71 17.04 5.47 -1.22
#